data_AF-A0A2I0KJK9-F1
#
_entry.id   AF-A0A2I0KJK9-F1
#
_cell.length_a   1.000
_cell.length_b   1.000
_cell.length_c   1.000
_cell.angle_alpha   90.00
_cell.angle_beta   90.00
_cell.angle_gamma   90.00
#
_symmetry.space_group_name_H-M   'P 1'
#
loop_
_entity.id
_entity.type
_entity.pdbx_description
1 polymer ?
#
loop_
_entity_poly.entity_id
_entity_poly.type
_entity_poly.pdbx_seq_one_letter_code
_entity_poly.pdbx_strand_id
1 'polypeptide(L)'
;MTTKTKEELAKKRGRNVDLSDQVETELKRVEDELYQIPEHLKVKKRSSEEGSTQWTTGIAEIQLPIEYKLRNIEETEAAKKLLQEKKLMGRTKSESTIPSSYSADYFQRGKDYAEKLRREHPELYKDRSSRENGPGTKPADNNSETTGQRQAATDEFTLERFRRRERHRVMRR
;
A
#
# COMPACT_ATOMS: atom_id res chain seq x y z
N MET A 1 46.68 -10.85 -62.84
CA MET A 1 46.52 -11.23 -64.27
C MET A 1 45.18 -11.91 -64.60
N THR A 2 44.22 -12.03 -63.68
CA THR A 2 43.01 -12.90 -63.86
C THR A 2 41.66 -12.17 -63.91
N THR A 3 41.63 -10.84 -63.81
CA THR A 3 40.37 -10.06 -63.83
C THR A 3 39.86 -9.81 -65.24
N LYS A 4 40.76 -9.56 -66.20
CA LYS A 4 40.41 -9.26 -67.60
C LYS A 4 39.70 -10.43 -68.31
N THR A 5 40.03 -11.67 -67.97
CA THR A 5 39.44 -12.87 -68.61
C THR A 5 38.00 -13.13 -68.18
N LYS A 6 37.60 -12.74 -66.96
CA LYS A 6 36.20 -12.87 -66.51
C LYS A 6 35.29 -11.79 -67.11
N GLU A 7 35.77 -10.55 -67.21
CA GLU A 7 35.02 -9.44 -67.81
C GLU A 7 34.75 -9.66 -69.30
N GLU A 8 35.71 -10.23 -70.05
CA GLU A 8 35.51 -10.53 -71.47
C GLU A 8 34.50 -11.66 -71.71
N LEU A 9 34.45 -12.67 -70.84
CA LEU A 9 33.43 -13.74 -70.87
C LEU A 9 32.02 -13.24 -70.52
N ALA A 10 31.92 -12.22 -69.66
CA ALA A 10 30.64 -11.61 -69.29
C ALA A 10 30.07 -10.74 -70.44
N LYS A 11 30.91 -9.95 -71.11
CA LYS A 11 30.52 -9.15 -72.29
C LYS A 11 30.03 -10.02 -73.47
N LYS A 12 30.63 -11.19 -73.69
CA LYS A 12 30.20 -12.15 -74.74
C LYS A 12 28.91 -12.90 -74.43
N ARG A 13 28.45 -12.92 -73.17
CA ARG A 13 27.19 -13.56 -72.73
C ARG A 13 25.97 -12.61 -72.68
N GLY A 14 26.14 -11.35 -73.11
CA GLY A 14 25.04 -10.38 -73.18
C GLY A 14 24.40 -10.04 -71.84
N ARG A 15 25.08 -10.33 -70.73
CA ARG A 15 24.56 -10.08 -69.38
C ARG A 15 25.09 -8.73 -68.93
N ASN A 16 24.21 -7.74 -68.81
CA ASN A 16 24.56 -6.42 -68.29
C ASN A 16 24.74 -6.53 -66.77
N VAL A 17 25.98 -6.85 -66.35
CA VAL A 17 26.35 -7.05 -64.94
C VAL A 17 26.36 -5.73 -64.16
N ASP A 18 26.56 -4.61 -64.87
CA ASP A 18 26.64 -3.27 -64.27
C ASP A 18 25.28 -2.81 -63.74
N LEU A 19 24.20 -3.08 -64.48
CA LEU A 19 22.83 -2.75 -64.05
C LEU A 19 22.34 -3.63 -62.89
N SER A 20 22.71 -4.92 -62.85
CA SER A 20 22.28 -5.80 -61.75
C SER A 20 22.95 -5.44 -60.43
N ASP A 21 24.24 -5.11 -60.45
CA ASP A 21 25.00 -4.77 -59.24
C ASP A 21 24.58 -3.39 -58.68
N GLN A 22 24.23 -2.46 -59.58
CA GLN A 22 23.64 -1.16 -59.20
C GLN A 22 22.25 -1.34 -58.56
N VAL A 23 21.40 -2.20 -59.12
CA VAL A 23 20.09 -2.49 -58.51
C VAL A 23 20.23 -3.17 -57.15
N GLU A 24 21.16 -4.12 -56.99
CA GLU A 24 21.40 -4.77 -55.69
C GLU A 24 21.93 -3.81 -54.62
N THR A 25 22.75 -2.83 -55.02
CA THR A 25 23.28 -1.82 -54.09
C THR A 25 22.22 -0.77 -53.72
N GLU A 26 21.36 -0.39 -54.66
CA GLU A 26 20.19 0.45 -54.37
C GLU A 26 19.19 -0.25 -53.45
N LEU A 27 18.94 -1.54 -53.66
CA LEU A 27 18.06 -2.32 -52.78
C LEU A 27 18.60 -2.40 -51.34
N LYS A 28 19.90 -2.67 -51.16
CA LYS A 28 20.55 -2.66 -49.83
C LYS A 28 20.46 -1.29 -49.15
N ARG A 29 20.59 -0.21 -49.93
CA ARG A 29 20.47 1.15 -49.41
C ARG A 29 19.03 1.46 -48.96
N VAL A 30 18.03 1.04 -49.73
CA VAL A 30 16.61 1.19 -49.36
C VAL A 30 16.28 0.37 -48.10
N GLU A 31 16.84 -0.82 -47.98
CA GLU A 31 16.73 -1.64 -46.77
C GLU A 31 17.36 -0.95 -45.56
N ASP A 32 18.56 -0.38 -45.70
CA ASP A 32 19.25 0.35 -44.64
C ASP A 32 18.52 1.64 -44.22
N GLU A 33 17.90 2.34 -45.18
CA GLU A 33 17.07 3.53 -44.91
C GLU A 33 15.81 3.19 -44.09
N LEU A 34 15.22 2.01 -44.32
CA LEU A 34 14.04 1.55 -43.56
C LEU A 34 14.35 1.29 -42.07
N TYR A 35 15.58 0.90 -41.76
CA TYR A 35 16.04 0.67 -40.38
C TYR A 35 16.61 1.92 -39.71
N GLN A 36 16.61 3.10 -40.37
CA GLN A 36 16.99 4.34 -39.72
C GLN A 36 15.92 4.79 -38.73
N ILE A 37 16.32 4.82 -37.45
CA ILE A 37 15.48 5.37 -36.38
C ILE A 37 15.49 6.91 -36.47
N PRO A 38 14.31 7.57 -36.51
CA PRO A 38 14.17 9.02 -36.49
C PRO A 38 14.92 9.68 -35.31
N GLU A 39 15.47 10.89 -35.52
CA GLU A 39 16.30 11.61 -34.52
C GLU A 39 15.66 11.72 -33.13
N HIS A 40 14.35 12.03 -33.07
CA HIS A 40 13.63 12.16 -31.80
C HIS A 40 13.35 10.82 -31.10
N LEU A 41 13.53 9.69 -31.79
CA LEU A 41 13.41 8.33 -31.26
C LEU A 41 14.77 7.70 -30.96
N LYS A 42 15.88 8.36 -31.32
CA LYS A 42 17.23 7.89 -30.98
C LYS A 42 17.47 8.06 -29.48
N VAL A 43 17.22 6.98 -28.74
CA VAL A 43 17.60 6.88 -27.33
C VAL A 43 19.10 6.66 -27.18
N LYS A 44 19.71 7.24 -26.14
CA LYS A 44 21.10 6.94 -25.78
C LYS A 44 21.22 5.44 -25.48
N LYS A 45 22.14 4.74 -26.15
CA LYS A 45 22.43 3.33 -25.85
C LYS A 45 22.74 3.21 -24.36
N ARG A 46 21.87 2.50 -23.62
CA ARG A 46 22.11 2.20 -22.21
C ARG A 46 23.27 1.21 -22.13
N SER A 47 24.08 1.33 -21.08
CA SER A 47 25.18 0.40 -20.80
C SER A 47 24.64 -1.03 -20.80
N SER A 48 25.38 -1.95 -21.42
CA SER A 48 25.02 -3.39 -21.50
C SER A 48 24.90 -4.05 -20.12
N GLU A 49 25.33 -3.39 -19.05
CA GLU A 49 25.23 -3.86 -17.66
C GLU A 49 23.77 -3.94 -17.18
N GLU A 50 22.90 -3.01 -17.60
CA GLU A 50 21.45 -3.03 -17.34
C GLU A 50 20.72 -3.86 -18.42
N GLY A 51 21.26 -5.03 -18.73
CA GLY A 51 20.74 -5.92 -19.77
C GLY A 51 19.33 -6.43 -19.42
N SER A 52 18.47 -6.55 -20.44
CA SER A 52 17.13 -7.18 -20.33
C SER A 52 17.16 -8.55 -19.61
N THR A 53 18.31 -9.21 -19.61
CA THR A 53 18.59 -10.46 -18.90
C THR A 53 18.35 -10.36 -17.39
N GLN A 54 18.58 -9.20 -16.76
CA GLN A 54 18.32 -8.98 -15.33
C GLN A 54 16.83 -9.12 -14.97
N TRP A 55 15.93 -8.88 -15.92
CA TRP A 55 14.48 -9.00 -15.72
C TRP A 55 13.95 -10.41 -16.04
N THR A 56 14.67 -11.18 -16.85
CA THR A 56 14.28 -12.54 -17.25
C THR A 56 14.87 -13.62 -16.35
N THR A 57 16.02 -13.34 -15.73
CA THR A 57 16.52 -14.16 -14.62
C THR A 57 15.77 -13.72 -13.38
N GLY A 58 15.18 -14.65 -12.61
CA GLY A 58 14.53 -14.32 -11.34
C GLY A 58 15.41 -13.42 -10.47
N ILE A 59 14.79 -12.61 -9.61
CA ILE A 59 15.48 -11.63 -8.76
C ILE A 59 16.71 -12.29 -8.13
N ALA A 60 17.90 -11.82 -8.50
CA ALA A 60 19.13 -12.32 -7.93
C ALA A 60 19.17 -11.95 -6.44
N GLU A 61 19.26 -12.95 -5.57
CA GLU A 61 19.43 -12.72 -4.13
C GLU A 61 20.85 -12.22 -3.88
N ILE A 62 20.99 -10.91 -3.68
CA ILE A 62 22.25 -10.30 -3.24
C ILE A 62 22.17 -10.16 -1.72
N GLN A 63 23.10 -10.80 -1.02
CA GLN A 63 23.17 -10.71 0.43
C GLN A 63 23.61 -9.30 0.85
N LEU A 64 22.69 -8.54 1.45
CA LEU A 64 22.99 -7.23 1.98
C LEU A 64 23.80 -7.34 3.30
N PRO A 65 24.75 -6.42 3.54
CA PRO A 65 25.43 -6.29 4.83
C PRO A 65 24.44 -6.11 5.98
N ILE A 66 24.81 -6.56 7.18
CA ILE A 66 23.93 -6.53 8.35
C ILE A 66 23.53 -5.10 8.75
N GLU A 67 24.39 -4.12 8.45
CA GLU A 67 24.16 -2.69 8.68
C GLU A 67 22.90 -2.20 7.97
N TYR A 68 22.60 -2.71 6.77
CA TYR A 68 21.37 -2.37 6.05
C TYR A 68 20.13 -2.89 6.75
N LYS A 69 20.19 -4.11 7.31
CA LYS A 69 19.08 -4.68 8.08
C LYS A 69 18.87 -3.88 9.36
N LEU A 70 19.93 -3.49 10.04
CA LEU A 70 19.87 -2.66 11.25
C LEU A 70 19.27 -1.28 10.96
N ARG A 71 19.67 -0.63 9.85
CA ARG A 71 19.08 0.65 9.45
C ARG A 71 17.58 0.54 9.20
N ASN A 72 17.14 -0.51 8.49
CA ASN A 72 15.71 -0.74 8.25
C ASN A 72 14.94 -0.98 9.56
N ILE A 73 15.55 -1.68 10.53
CA ILE A 73 14.94 -1.90 11.85
C ILE A 73 14.79 -0.57 12.60
N GLU A 74 15.82 0.27 12.61
CA GLU A 74 15.79 1.58 13.27
C GLU A 74 14.76 2.52 12.62
N GLU A 75 14.73 2.59 11.29
CA GLU A 75 13.76 3.39 10.54
C GLU A 75 12.31 2.95 10.83
N THR A 76 12.06 1.64 10.86
CA THR A 76 10.72 1.10 11.15
C THR A 76 10.33 1.25 12.62
N GLU A 77 11.29 1.18 13.55
CA GLU A 77 11.06 1.47 14.97
C GLU A 77 10.70 2.94 15.19
N ALA A 78 11.44 3.87 14.57
CA ALA A 78 11.15 5.30 14.64
C ALA A 78 9.76 5.63 14.08
N ALA A 79 9.41 5.08 12.92
CA ALA A 79 8.09 5.25 12.31
C ALA A 79 6.97 4.68 13.20
N LYS A 80 7.18 3.50 13.80
CA LYS A 80 6.23 2.87 14.73
C LYS A 80 6.03 3.73 15.98
N LYS A 81 7.12 4.22 16.57
CA LYS A 81 7.08 5.11 17.74
C LYS A 81 6.29 6.37 17.45
N LEU A 82 6.53 7.01 16.31
CA LEU A 82 5.80 8.20 15.86
C LEU A 82 4.29 7.92 15.72
N LEU A 83 3.92 6.80 15.09
CA LEU A 83 2.51 6.43 14.92
C LEU A 83 1.84 6.13 16.28
N GLN A 84 2.55 5.46 17.19
CA GLN A 84 2.07 5.19 18.53
C GLN A 84 1.91 6.47 19.35
N GLU A 85 2.87 7.38 19.29
CA GLU A 85 2.80 8.69 19.94
C GLU A 85 1.60 9.48 19.44
N LYS A 86 1.38 9.55 18.11
CA LYS A 86 0.18 10.14 17.51
C LYS A 86 -1.13 9.48 17.98
N LYS A 87 -1.14 8.17 18.23
CA LYS A 87 -2.30 7.46 18.78
C LYS A 87 -2.54 7.85 20.24
N LEU A 88 -1.49 8.00 21.04
CA LEU A 88 -1.55 8.34 22.47
C LEU A 88 -1.89 9.81 22.72
N MET A 89 -1.46 10.72 21.85
CA MET A 89 -1.78 12.16 21.90
C MET A 89 -3.26 12.49 21.65
N GLY A 90 -4.10 11.46 21.48
CA GLY A 90 -5.51 11.59 21.13
C GLY A 90 -5.65 11.91 19.65
N ARG A 91 -6.59 11.25 18.99
CA ARG A 91 -6.89 11.45 17.57
C ARG A 91 -7.35 12.90 17.37
N THR A 92 -6.44 13.81 17.04
CA THR A 92 -6.82 15.03 16.32
C THR A 92 -7.53 14.52 15.07
N LYS A 93 -8.76 15.00 14.86
CA LYS A 93 -9.68 14.53 13.81
C LYS A 93 -8.87 14.25 12.55
N SER A 94 -8.86 13.00 12.09
CA SER A 94 -8.18 12.67 10.84
C SER A 94 -8.84 13.50 9.75
N GLU A 95 -8.15 14.50 9.21
CA GLU A 95 -8.48 15.15 7.94
C GLU A 95 -8.25 14.18 6.77
N SER A 96 -8.64 12.92 6.93
CA SER A 96 -8.75 12.01 5.82
C SER A 96 -9.95 12.46 5.01
N THR A 97 -9.68 13.20 3.92
CA THR A 97 -10.63 13.64 2.87
C THR A 97 -11.36 12.47 2.17
N ILE A 98 -11.15 11.24 2.62
CA ILE A 98 -11.89 10.07 2.14
C ILE A 98 -13.27 10.13 2.81
N PRO A 99 -14.37 10.29 2.04
CA PRO A 99 -15.70 10.24 2.59
C PRO A 99 -15.89 8.87 3.23
N SER A 100 -15.98 8.83 4.56
CA SER A 100 -16.35 7.59 5.25
C SER A 100 -17.75 7.20 4.81
N SER A 101 -17.93 5.92 4.45
CA SER A 101 -19.22 5.39 4.07
C SER A 101 -20.28 5.67 5.14
N TYR A 102 -21.53 5.92 4.71
CA TYR A 102 -22.66 6.14 5.62
C TYR A 102 -22.91 4.98 6.59
N SER A 103 -22.41 3.77 6.34
CA SER A 103 -22.50 2.67 7.32
C SER A 103 -21.27 2.58 8.24
N ALA A 104 -20.09 3.01 7.78
CA ALA A 104 -18.82 2.86 8.49
C ALA A 104 -18.75 3.70 9.78
N ASP A 105 -19.40 4.86 9.77
CA ASP A 105 -19.37 5.80 10.91
C ASP A 105 -20.60 5.72 11.84
N TYR A 106 -21.44 4.67 11.75
CA TYR A 106 -22.72 4.62 12.46
C TYR A 106 -22.60 4.90 13.97
N PHE A 107 -21.62 4.27 14.63
CA PHE A 107 -21.40 4.44 16.07
C PHE A 107 -20.90 5.83 16.45
N GLN A 108 -20.10 6.47 15.60
CA GLN A 108 -19.61 7.81 15.86
C GLN A 108 -20.70 8.86 15.60
N ARG A 109 -21.50 8.67 14.54
CA ARG A 109 -22.67 9.50 14.26
C ARG A 109 -23.69 9.51 15.40
N GLY A 110 -23.95 8.35 16.01
CA GLY A 110 -24.85 8.28 17.17
C GLY A 110 -24.35 9.12 18.35
N LYS A 111 -23.04 9.07 18.62
CA LYS A 111 -22.40 9.91 19.65
C LYS A 111 -22.46 11.39 19.31
N ASP A 112 -22.10 11.74 18.07
CA ASP A 112 -22.09 13.14 17.62
C ASP A 112 -23.50 13.74 17.56
N TYR A 113 -24.51 12.93 17.19
CA TYR A 113 -25.92 13.31 17.23
C TYR A 113 -26.39 13.54 18.67
N ALA A 114 -26.05 12.66 19.60
CA ALA A 114 -26.36 12.84 21.01
C ALA A 114 -25.69 14.10 21.60
N GLU A 115 -24.44 14.38 21.23
CA GLU A 115 -23.73 15.60 21.63
C GLU A 115 -24.34 16.86 20.99
N LYS A 116 -24.79 16.80 19.73
CA LYS A 116 -25.55 17.89 19.11
C LYS A 116 -26.86 18.15 19.83
N LEU A 117 -27.62 17.11 20.18
CA LEU A 117 -28.85 17.27 20.96
C LEU A 117 -28.59 17.90 22.33
N ARG A 118 -27.47 17.57 22.99
CA ARG A 118 -27.03 18.21 24.24
C ARG A 118 -26.68 19.69 24.06
N ARG A 119 -26.11 20.07 22.92
CA ARG A 119 -25.74 21.46 22.61
C ARG A 119 -26.93 22.32 22.23
N GLU A 120 -27.84 21.81 21.41
CA GLU A 120 -29.03 22.52 20.93
C GLU A 120 -30.13 22.59 21.99
N HIS A 121 -30.21 21.57 22.86
CA HIS A 121 -31.17 21.53 23.97
C HIS A 121 -30.44 21.40 25.32
N PRO A 122 -29.70 22.43 25.75
CA PRO A 122 -28.98 22.40 27.02
C PRO A 122 -29.94 22.23 28.21
N GLU A 123 -31.14 22.81 28.14
CA GLU A 123 -32.17 22.74 29.19
C GLU A 123 -32.65 21.31 29.50
N LEU A 124 -32.71 20.41 28.50
CA LEU A 124 -33.15 19.01 28.69
C LEU A 124 -32.08 18.13 29.34
N TYR A 125 -30.81 18.55 29.31
CA TYR A 125 -29.67 17.73 29.73
C TYR A 125 -28.89 18.28 30.93
N LYS A 126 -29.13 19.54 31.34
CA LYS A 126 -28.46 20.20 32.48
C LYS A 126 -28.85 19.60 33.84
N ASP A 127 -30.07 19.09 33.95
CA ASP A 127 -30.65 18.69 35.24
C ASP A 127 -30.20 17.30 35.73
N ARG A 128 -29.65 16.47 34.83
CA ARG A 128 -29.22 15.11 35.19
C ARG A 128 -27.85 15.11 35.91
N SER A 129 -26.98 16.07 35.64
CA SER A 129 -25.69 16.20 36.34
C SER A 129 -25.80 16.81 37.75
N SER A 130 -26.91 17.49 38.07
CA SER A 130 -27.11 18.07 39.40
C SER A 130 -27.80 17.11 40.38
N ARG A 131 -28.40 16.01 39.89
CA ARG A 131 -29.18 15.07 40.73
C ARG A 131 -28.35 13.94 41.36
N GLU A 132 -27.07 13.82 41.01
CA GLU A 132 -26.20 12.74 41.51
C GLU A 132 -25.49 13.06 42.84
N ASN A 133 -25.65 14.28 43.37
CA ASN A 133 -25.17 14.67 44.70
C ASN A 133 -26.35 14.87 45.68
N GLY A 134 -27.02 13.79 46.09
CA GLY A 134 -28.06 13.83 47.12
C GLY A 134 -28.53 12.43 47.53
N PRO A 135 -28.64 12.10 48.83
CA PRO A 135 -28.86 10.73 49.27
C PRO A 135 -30.33 10.31 49.12
N GLY A 136 -30.55 9.26 48.34
CA GLY A 136 -31.63 8.29 48.54
C GLY A 136 -33.01 8.64 48.01
N THR A 137 -33.41 7.99 46.92
CA THR A 137 -34.75 7.38 46.76
C THR A 137 -34.64 6.20 45.79
N LYS A 138 -34.84 4.99 46.31
CA LYS A 138 -35.08 3.78 45.50
C LYS A 138 -36.48 3.87 44.89
N PRO A 139 -36.66 3.40 43.66
CA PRO A 139 -37.79 2.52 43.36
C PRO A 139 -37.23 1.14 43.04
N ALA A 140 -37.80 0.14 43.71
CA ALA A 140 -37.60 -1.25 43.39
C ALA A 140 -38.40 -1.55 42.11
N ASP A 141 -37.72 -1.65 40.98
CA ASP A 141 -38.21 -2.34 39.80
C ASP A 141 -37.16 -3.35 39.36
N ASN A 142 -37.51 -4.62 39.56
CA ASN A 142 -36.75 -5.78 39.17
C ASN A 142 -36.80 -5.94 37.64
N ASN A 143 -35.89 -5.25 36.93
CA ASN A 143 -35.32 -5.62 35.61
C ASN A 143 -34.67 -4.40 34.93
N SER A 144 -33.73 -3.72 35.60
CA SER A 144 -32.77 -2.91 34.87
C SER A 144 -31.65 -3.83 34.38
N GLU A 145 -31.97 -4.59 33.33
CA GLU A 145 -30.97 -5.24 32.50
C GLU A 145 -29.93 -4.18 32.13
N THR A 146 -28.69 -4.51 32.43
CA THR A 146 -27.51 -3.64 32.41
C THR A 146 -27.36 -2.96 31.06
N THR A 147 -27.98 -1.79 30.92
CA THR A 147 -27.88 -0.89 29.77
C THR A 147 -26.46 -0.34 29.71
N GLY A 148 -25.55 -1.13 29.15
CA GLY A 148 -24.15 -0.78 28.93
C GLY A 148 -23.14 -1.90 29.13
N GLN A 149 -23.50 -3.06 29.69
CA GLN A 149 -22.58 -4.19 29.70
C GLN A 149 -22.67 -4.93 28.37
N ARG A 150 -21.65 -4.70 27.53
CA ARG A 150 -21.37 -5.51 26.35
C ARG A 150 -21.51 -6.99 26.73
N GLN A 151 -22.20 -7.76 25.90
CA GLN A 151 -22.05 -9.21 25.94
C GLN A 151 -20.55 -9.49 25.77
N ALA A 152 -19.91 -9.96 26.86
CA ALA A 152 -18.51 -10.29 26.84
C ALA A 152 -18.27 -11.29 25.70
N ALA A 153 -17.22 -11.08 24.90
CA ALA A 153 -16.80 -12.10 23.96
C ALA A 153 -16.61 -13.43 24.72
N THR A 154 -16.83 -14.56 24.07
CA THR A 154 -16.72 -15.88 24.71
C THR A 154 -15.39 -16.06 25.46
N ASP A 155 -14.31 -15.47 24.94
CA ASP A 155 -12.99 -15.48 25.58
C ASP A 155 -12.89 -14.59 26.83
N GLU A 156 -13.62 -13.47 26.89
CA GLU A 156 -13.61 -12.61 28.07
C GLU A 156 -14.35 -13.27 29.25
N PHE A 157 -15.41 -14.03 28.96
CA PHE A 157 -16.09 -14.85 29.97
C PHE A 157 -15.20 -16.00 30.48
N THR A 158 -14.44 -16.67 29.61
CA THR A 158 -13.49 -17.73 30.01
C THR A 158 -12.35 -17.16 30.85
N LEU A 159 -11.84 -15.98 30.49
CA LEU A 159 -10.76 -15.31 31.20
C LEU A 159 -11.22 -14.76 32.56
N GLU A 160 -12.45 -14.26 32.67
CA GLU A 160 -13.05 -13.89 33.95
C GLU A 160 -13.26 -15.10 34.88
N ARG A 161 -13.72 -16.24 34.32
CA ARG A 161 -13.88 -17.50 35.07
C ARG A 161 -12.52 -18.00 35.58
N PHE A 162 -11.47 -17.91 34.77
CA PHE A 162 -10.10 -18.24 35.19
C PHE A 162 -9.60 -17.34 36.32
N ARG A 163 -9.74 -16.00 36.18
CA ARG A 163 -9.36 -15.03 37.21
C ARG A 163 -10.12 -15.23 38.53
N ARG A 164 -11.42 -15.56 38.47
CA ARG A 164 -12.21 -15.92 39.67
C ARG A 164 -11.63 -17.16 40.36
N ARG A 165 -11.28 -18.20 39.60
CA ARG A 165 -10.70 -19.44 40.15
C ARG A 165 -9.35 -19.21 40.81
N GLU A 166 -8.47 -18.42 40.20
CA GLU A 166 -7.14 -18.11 40.79
C GLU A 166 -7.28 -17.31 42.09
N ARG A 167 -8.17 -16.32 42.16
CA ARG A 167 -8.46 -15.60 43.41
C ARG A 167 -8.90 -16.53 44.55
N HIS A 168 -9.73 -17.53 44.25
CA HIS A 168 -10.15 -18.51 45.25
C HIS A 168 -9.07 -19.52 45.64
N ARG A 169 -8.06 -19.75 44.79
CA ARG A 169 -6.91 -20.61 45.14
C ARG A 169 -5.91 -19.91 46.04
N VAL A 170 -5.70 -18.61 45.87
CA VAL A 170 -4.81 -17.81 46.73
C VAL A 170 -5.35 -17.71 48.16
N MET A 171 -6.67 -17.68 48.34
CA MET A 171 -7.33 -17.62 49.66
C MET A 171 -7.41 -18.99 50.39
N ARG A 172 -6.95 -20.08 49.77
CA ARG A 172 -6.93 -21.44 50.36
C ARG A 172 -5.51 -21.92 50.72
N ARG A 173 -4.55 -21.01 50.83
CA ARG A 173 -3.20 -21.28 51.36
C ARG A 173 -3.00 -20.55 52.67
#